data_AF-A0A920P5M8-F1
#
_entry.id   AF-A0A920P5M8-F1
#
_cell.length_a   1.000
_cell.length_b   1.000
_cell.length_c   1.000
_cell.angle_alpha   90.00
_cell.angle_beta   90.00
_cell.angle_gamma   90.00
#
_symmetry.space_group_name_H-M   'P 1'
#
loop_
_entity.id
_entity.type
_entity.pdbx_description
1 polymer ?
#
loop_
_entity_poly.entity_id
_entity_poly.type
_entity_poly.pdbx_seq_one_letter_code
_entity_poly.pdbx_strand_id
1 'polypeptide(L)' 'MLVALAAAYMISIALTSPLVLLAKRARQFSEGDYSVRVPDAKVTELQDVADAFNALTTELQSRFTDFRT' A
#
# COMPACT_ATOMS: atom_id res chain seq x y z
N MET A 1 11.64 -6.91 30.83
CA MET A 1 11.39 -5.62 30.15
C MET A 1 11.96 -5.58 28.73
N LEU A 2 13.24 -5.89 28.51
CA LEU A 2 13.87 -5.82 27.18
C LEU A 2 13.12 -6.60 26.08
N VAL A 3 12.60 -7.80 26.39
CA VAL A 3 11.80 -8.60 25.45
C VAL A 3 10.51 -7.88 25.04
N ALA A 4 9.82 -7.24 25.99
CA ALA A 4 8.60 -6.49 25.71
C ALA A 4 8.87 -5.24 24.86
N LEU A 5 9.99 -4.54 25.10
CA LEU A 5 10.42 -3.42 24.25
C LEU A 5 10.76 -3.89 22.84
N ALA A 6 11.50 -4.99 22.71
CA ALA A 6 11.84 -5.56 21.39
C ALA A 6 10.57 -5.98 20.63
N ALA A 7 9.61 -6.62 21.30
CA ALA A 7 8.33 -6.99 20.70
C ALA A 7 7.52 -5.76 20.25
N ALA A 8 7.41 -4.74 21.10
CA ALA A 8 6.72 -3.50 20.77
C ALA A 8 7.36 -2.77 19.57
N TYR A 9 8.70 -2.74 19.53
CA TYR A 9 9.44 -2.14 18.42
C TYR A 9 9.22 -2.90 17.10
N MET A 10 9.25 -4.24 17.14
CA MET A 10 8.95 -5.07 15.97
C MET A 10 7.54 -4.85 15.45
N ILE A 11 6.55 -4.76 16.33
CA ILE A 11 5.15 -4.47 15.95
C ILE A 11 5.04 -3.06 15.34
N SER A 12 5.71 -2.06 15.91
CA SER A 12 5.73 -0.71 15.37
C SER A 12 6.28 -0.70 13.95
N ILE A 13 7.39 -1.38 13.67
CA ILE A 13 7.94 -1.46 12.31
C ILE A 13 6.98 -2.19 11.37
N ALA A 14 6.42 -3.32 11.82
CA ALA A 14 5.53 -4.16 11.02
C ALA A 14 4.24 -3.43 10.60
N LEU A 15 3.77 -2.46 11.39
CA LEU A 15 2.57 -1.67 11.08
C LEU A 15 2.91 -0.34 10.40
N THR A 16 3.91 0.40 10.87
CA THR A 16 4.22 1.74 10.36
C THR A 16 4.83 1.69 8.97
N SER A 17 5.71 0.72 8.68
CA SER A 17 6.36 0.60 7.38
C SER A 17 5.37 0.43 6.22
N PRO A 18 4.41 -0.53 6.26
CA PRO A 18 3.43 -0.67 5.19
C PRO A 18 2.50 0.54 5.06
N LEU A 19 2.11 1.19 6.16
CA LEU A 19 1.27 2.39 6.12
C LEU A 19 1.96 3.57 5.42
N VAL A 20 3.24 3.81 5.72
CA VAL A 20 4.02 4.86 5.05
C VAL A 20 4.19 4.55 3.56
N LEU A 21 4.39 3.27 3.22
CA LEU A 21 4.51 2.86 1.83
C LEU A 21 3.21 3.05 1.06
N LEU A 22 2.07 2.68 1.65
CA LEU A 22 0.74 2.89 1.09
C LEU A 22 0.50 4.39 0.85
N ALA A 23 0.78 5.25 1.83
CA ALA A 23 0.65 6.69 1.68
C ALA A 23 1.53 7.25 0.55
N LYS A 24 2.77 6.74 0.41
CA LYS A 24 3.65 7.11 -0.69
C LYS A 24 3.10 6.69 -2.05
N ARG A 25 2.55 5.47 -2.17
CA ARG A 25 1.93 4.99 -3.42
C ARG A 25 0.67 5.77 -3.77
N ALA A 26 -0.18 6.07 -2.78
CA ALA A 26 -1.36 6.91 -2.96
C ALA A 26 -1.00 8.31 -3.47
N ARG A 27 0.11 8.88 -3.00
CA ARG A 27 0.62 10.16 -3.51
C ARG A 27 1.09 10.05 -4.97
N GLN A 28 1.88 9.03 -5.31
CA GLN A 28 2.32 8.80 -6.71
C GLN A 28 1.14 8.60 -7.65
N PHE A 29 0.14 7.83 -7.19
CA PHE A 29 -1.12 7.63 -7.88
C PHE A 29 -1.88 8.95 -8.11
N SER A 30 -1.93 9.84 -7.10
CA SER A 30 -2.54 11.17 -7.24
C SER A 30 -1.78 12.10 -8.19
N GLU A 31 -0.48 11.87 -8.37
CA GLU A 31 0.39 12.58 -9.31
C GLU A 31 0.27 12.03 -10.75
N GLY A 32 -0.58 11.01 -10.96
CA GLY A 32 -0.87 10.43 -12.28
C GLY A 32 -0.10 9.16 -12.62
N ASP A 33 0.70 8.63 -11.69
CA ASP A 33 1.39 7.35 -11.88
C ASP A 33 0.51 6.17 -11.45
N TYR A 34 -0.28 5.66 -12.39
CA TYR A 34 -1.16 4.51 -12.19
C TYR A 34 -0.45 3.16 -12.37
N SER A 35 0.84 3.14 -12.68
CA SER A 35 1.60 1.88 -12.84
C SER A 35 2.02 1.29 -11.50
N VAL A 36 2.01 2.12 -10.46
CA VAL A 36 2.53 1.81 -9.14
C VAL A 36 1.57 0.90 -8.36
N ARG A 37 2.14 -0.15 -7.76
CA ARG A 37 1.43 -1.10 -6.91
C ARG A 37 1.95 -1.07 -5.48
N VAL A 38 1.05 -1.31 -4.54
CA VAL A 38 1.37 -1.55 -3.13
C VAL A 38 1.77 -3.02 -3.01
N PRO A 39 2.96 -3.35 -2.47
CA PRO A 39 3.37 -4.72 -2.26
C PRO A 39 2.63 -5.35 -1.08
N ASP A 40 2.67 -6.68 -1.01
CA ASP A 40 2.00 -7.46 0.03
C ASP A 40 2.45 -7.06 1.45
N ALA A 41 1.47 -6.96 2.35
CA ALA A 41 1.67 -6.67 3.74
C ALA A 41 1.60 -7.95 4.58
N LYS A 42 2.44 -8.02 5.62
CA LYS A 42 2.49 -9.19 6.52
C LYS A 42 1.31 -9.26 7.49
N VAL A 43 0.54 -8.18 7.60
CA VAL A 43 -0.61 -8.06 8.49
C VAL A 43 -1.85 -8.13 7.61
N THR A 44 -2.75 -9.06 7.89
CA THR A 44 -3.92 -9.35 7.06
C THR A 44 -4.76 -8.11 6.78
N GLU A 45 -5.05 -7.32 7.82
CA GLU A 45 -5.85 -6.09 7.68
C GLU A 45 -5.16 -5.05 6.78
N LEU A 46 -3.82 -5.02 6.76
CA LEU A 46 -3.06 -4.15 5.87
C LEU A 46 -2.96 -4.71 4.46
N GLN A 47 -2.99 -6.04 4.30
CA GLN A 47 -3.08 -6.70 2.99
C GLN A 47 -4.42 -6.37 2.33
N ASP A 48 -5.53 -6.46 3.07
CA ASP A 48 -6.86 -6.13 2.55
C ASP A 48 -6.91 -4.69 2.00
N VAL A 49 -6.26 -3.75 2.70
CA VAL A 49 -6.16 -2.35 2.26
C VAL A 49 -5.26 -2.22 1.02
N ALA A 50 -4.14 -2.94 0.97
CA ALA A 50 -3.25 -2.95 -0.20
C ALA A 50 -3.95 -3.50 -1.43
N ASP A 51 -4.73 -4.58 -1.26
CA ASP A 51 -5.51 -5.21 -2.32
C ASP A 51 -6.60 -4.29 -2.84
N ALA A 52 -7.36 -3.66 -1.95
CA ALA A 52 -8.37 -2.67 -2.32
C ALA A 52 -7.77 -1.48 -3.08
N PHE A 53 -6.62 -0.97 -2.63
CA PHE A 53 -5.90 0.09 -3.33
C PHE A 53 -5.47 -0.36 -4.73
N ASN A 54 -4.83 -1.52 -4.85
CA ASN A 54 -4.37 -2.05 -6.12
C ASN A 54 -5.53 -2.30 -7.10
N ALA A 55 -6.68 -2.80 -6.62
CA ALA A 55 -7.87 -2.97 -7.45
C ALA A 55 -8.36 -1.63 -8.02
N LEU A 56 -8.43 -0.58 -7.20
CA LEU A 56 -8.79 0.78 -7.65
C LEU A 56 -7.81 1.31 -8.69
N THR A 57 -6.51 1.12 -8.46
CA THR A 57 -5.47 1.54 -9.42
C THR A 57 -5.60 0.80 -10.75
N THR A 58 -5.88 -0.52 -10.74
CA THR A 58 -6.09 -1.31 -11.96
C THR A 58 -7.28 -0.81 -12.76
N GLU A 59 -8.41 -0.59 -12.09
CA GLU A 59 -9.64 -0.14 -12.74
C GLU A 59 -9.43 1.21 -13.44
N LEU A 60 -8.77 2.16 -12.76
CA LEU A 60 -8.48 3.46 -13.35
C LEU A 60 -7.47 3.38 -14.48
N GLN A 61 -6.40 2.59 -14.33
CA GLN A 61 -5.43 2.37 -15.40
C GLN A 61 -6.09 1.78 -16.67
N SER A 62 -7.04 0.85 -16.50
CA SER A 62 -7.82 0.31 -17.61
C SER A 62 -8.61 1.40 -18.32
N ARG A 63 -9.38 2.22 -17.57
CA ARG A 63 -10.18 3.30 -18.14
C ARG A 63 -9.36 4.34 -18.90
N PHE A 64 -8.19 4.71 -18.37
CA PHE A 64 -7.29 5.63 -19.07
C PHE A 64 -6.71 5.04 -20.36
N THR A 65 -6.47 3.73 -20.39
CA THR A 65 -5.98 3.03 -21.58
C THR A 65 -7.08 2.95 -22.65
N ASP A 66 -8.31 2.66 -22.24
CA ASP A 66 -9.48 2.63 -23.14
C ASP A 66 -9.72 3.98 -23.82
N PHE A 67 -9.62 5.11 -23.08
CA PHE A 67 -9.77 6.45 -23.68
C PHE A 67 -8.67 6.85 -24.67
N ARG A 68 -7.55 6.12 -24.70
CA ARG A 68 -6.40 6.41 -25.57
C ARG A 68 -6.43 5.63 -26.88
N THR A 69 -7.38 4.71 -27.06
CA THR A 69 -7.54 3.83 -28.23
C THR A 69 -8.72 4.26 -29.08
#